data_AF-A0AB35UV46-F1
#
_entry.id   AF-A0AB35UV46-F1
#
_cell.length_a   1.000
_cell.length_b   1.000
_cell.length_c   1.000
_cell.angle_alpha   90.00
_cell.angle_beta   90.00
_cell.angle_gamma   90.00
#
_symmetry.space_group_name_H-M   'P 1'
#
loop_
_entity.id
_entity.type
_entity.pdbx_description
1 polymer ?
#
loop_
_entity_poly.entity_id
_entity_poly.type
_entity_poly.pdbx_seq_one_letter_code
_entity_poly.pdbx_strand_id
1 'polypeptide(L)'
;MKKILISFLLIAMTAGCVQTPSETDKPEEPPVVEQPEKPVNQEKPEETKYVEKIDESQDWVYIKEQEVVTKNDLELNPVLNQMNYYDFLDWLTLPFDDTPKKEKLIVNINAESVSAINEDFEAGYKDPVNFIYEFKWFINDAMITIVNKYGSLAPHMLPIFLEAYHIDLKSGELMSNDDLLSVYGLTSSDVQNIVNEYISETKLPDDDSFIVKQQLLLGKEYTTKYSNKSLLIVDNNDLYYIIGYYSKAMSGNIVFQKIKLN
;
A
#
# COMPACT_ATOMS: atom_id res chain seq x y z
N MET A 1 44.13 -47.73 -24.62
CA MET A 1 44.98 -47.41 -23.44
C MET A 1 44.07 -47.35 -22.24
N LYS A 2 44.13 -48.38 -21.38
CA LYS A 2 44.70 -48.35 -20.00
C LYS A 2 43.92 -47.39 -19.08
N LYS A 3 43.40 -47.76 -17.91
CA LYS A 3 43.48 -48.99 -17.10
C LYS A 3 42.47 -48.83 -15.94
N ILE A 4 41.73 -49.92 -15.68
CA ILE A 4 41.51 -50.59 -14.37
C ILE A 4 40.67 -49.83 -13.31
N LEU A 5 39.45 -50.26 -12.95
CA LEU A 5 38.93 -51.48 -12.27
C LEU A 5 39.05 -51.46 -10.73
N ILE A 6 38.07 -52.11 -10.11
CA ILE A 6 37.94 -52.61 -8.70
C ILE A 6 37.02 -51.71 -7.85
N SER A 7 35.74 -52.01 -7.53
CA SER A 7 35.00 -53.25 -7.17
C SER A 7 35.17 -53.72 -5.72
N PHE A 8 34.05 -54.23 -5.19
CA PHE A 8 33.82 -55.04 -3.96
C PHE A 8 33.67 -54.22 -2.66
N LEU A 9 32.49 -54.11 -2.02
CA LEU A 9 31.49 -55.11 -1.60
C LEU A 9 32.13 -56.29 -0.84
N LEU A 10 31.85 -56.41 0.47
CA LEU A 10 31.21 -57.59 1.09
C LEU A 10 31.37 -57.66 2.64
N ILE A 11 30.21 -57.96 3.26
CA ILE A 11 29.97 -58.94 4.34
C ILE A 11 30.50 -58.64 5.76
N ALA A 12 29.54 -58.51 6.69
CA ALA A 12 29.25 -59.58 7.66
C ALA A 12 27.91 -59.35 8.38
N MET A 13 26.84 -59.99 7.89
CA MET A 13 25.78 -60.47 8.76
C MET A 13 26.31 -61.70 9.48
N THR A 14 26.20 -61.75 10.81
CA THR A 14 25.81 -62.93 11.60
C THR A 14 25.92 -62.62 13.09
N ALA A 15 24.78 -62.65 13.79
CA ALA A 15 24.54 -63.48 14.99
C ALA A 15 23.36 -62.90 15.76
N GLY A 16 22.17 -63.39 15.42
CA GLY A 16 21.14 -63.58 16.43
C GLY A 16 21.50 -64.79 17.30
N CYS A 17 20.98 -64.73 18.52
CA CYS A 17 20.73 -65.82 19.47
C CYS A 17 21.75 -66.10 20.59
N VAL A 18 21.40 -65.55 21.76
CA VAL A 18 21.09 -66.23 23.04
C VAL A 18 22.20 -67.04 23.72
N GLN A 19 22.67 -66.54 24.88
CA GLN A 19 22.69 -67.25 26.16
C GLN A 19 22.93 -66.29 27.35
N THR A 20 22.01 -66.37 28.33
CA THR A 20 21.86 -65.71 29.66
C THR A 20 22.80 -66.30 30.74
N PRO A 21 22.73 -65.94 32.05
CA PRO A 21 22.57 -64.65 32.78
C PRO A 21 23.57 -64.47 33.98
N SER A 22 23.59 -63.32 34.70
CA SER A 22 23.33 -63.23 36.16
C SER A 22 23.60 -61.83 36.76
N GLU A 23 22.68 -61.40 37.64
CA GLU A 23 22.87 -60.66 38.92
C GLU A 23 23.66 -59.33 38.90
N THR A 24 23.23 -58.18 39.45
CA THR A 24 22.14 -57.82 40.35
C THR A 24 22.03 -56.28 40.34
N ASP A 25 20.83 -55.79 40.67
CA ASP A 25 20.52 -54.52 41.34
C ASP A 25 20.58 -53.15 40.63
N LYS A 26 19.35 -52.65 40.48
CA LYS A 26 18.82 -51.26 40.49
C LYS A 26 18.66 -50.49 39.16
N PRO A 27 17.48 -49.87 38.92
CA PRO A 27 17.19 -49.14 37.70
C PRO A 27 17.59 -47.67 37.83
N GLU A 28 18.30 -47.14 36.84
CA GLU A 28 18.46 -45.69 36.62
C GLU A 28 18.17 -45.35 35.16
N GLU A 29 17.60 -44.15 34.98
CA GLU A 29 16.72 -43.69 33.89
C GLU A 29 17.33 -43.76 32.47
N PRO A 30 16.48 -43.88 31.42
CA PRO A 30 16.95 -43.84 30.04
C PRO A 30 17.51 -42.45 29.70
N PRO A 31 18.58 -42.37 28.88
CA PRO A 31 19.18 -41.11 28.50
C PRO A 31 18.22 -40.28 27.64
N VAL A 32 18.03 -39.02 28.03
CA VAL A 32 17.29 -38.01 27.27
C VAL A 32 17.97 -37.83 25.92
N VAL A 33 17.27 -38.22 24.85
CA VAL A 33 17.66 -37.96 23.47
C VAL A 33 17.42 -36.46 23.21
N GLU A 34 18.49 -35.68 23.06
CA GLU A 34 18.40 -34.32 22.52
C GLU A 34 17.87 -34.40 21.07
N GLN A 35 16.59 -34.08 20.91
CA GLN A 35 15.99 -33.82 19.62
C GLN A 35 16.54 -32.50 19.07
N PRO A 36 16.83 -32.39 17.75
CA PRO A 36 17.24 -31.13 17.16
C PRO A 36 16.20 -30.04 17.43
N GLU A 37 16.67 -28.87 17.86
CA GLU A 37 15.85 -27.69 18.12
C GLU A 37 14.87 -27.44 16.97
N LYS A 38 13.62 -27.24 17.33
CA LYS A 38 12.53 -26.79 16.47
C LYS A 38 13.04 -25.61 15.63
N PRO A 39 12.80 -25.55 14.31
CA PRO A 39 13.24 -24.41 13.51
C PRO A 39 12.69 -23.12 14.14
N VAL A 40 13.59 -22.16 14.32
CA VAL A 40 13.30 -20.80 14.79
C VAL A 40 12.04 -20.33 14.09
N ASN A 41 10.99 -20.08 14.88
CA ASN A 41 9.78 -19.46 14.41
C ASN A 41 10.20 -18.09 13.88
N GLN A 42 10.41 -17.96 12.58
CA GLN A 42 10.52 -16.66 11.94
C GLN A 42 9.18 -16.00 12.24
N GLU A 43 9.19 -15.02 13.15
CA GLU A 43 8.05 -14.15 13.35
C GLU A 43 7.65 -13.63 11.98
N LYS A 44 6.48 -14.10 11.53
CA LYS A 44 5.76 -13.52 10.40
C LYS A 44 5.71 -12.01 10.68
N PRO A 45 6.00 -11.13 9.71
CA PRO A 45 5.93 -9.69 9.96
C PRO A 45 4.57 -9.39 10.59
N GLU A 46 4.56 -8.70 11.73
CA GLU A 46 3.33 -8.28 12.38
C GLU A 46 2.48 -7.53 11.35
N GLU A 47 1.38 -8.16 10.97
CA GLU A 47 0.36 -7.63 10.09
C GLU A 47 -0.15 -6.33 10.72
N THR A 48 0.18 -5.18 10.12
CA THR A 48 -0.14 -3.87 10.70
C THR A 48 -1.63 -3.61 10.54
N LYS A 49 -2.42 -4.01 11.56
CA LYS A 49 -3.83 -3.68 11.67
C LYS A 49 -3.93 -2.26 12.24
N TYR A 50 -4.14 -1.28 11.37
CA TYR A 50 -4.58 0.05 11.82
C TYR A 50 -6.05 -0.06 12.19
N VAL A 51 -6.32 -0.06 13.49
CA VAL A 51 -7.66 -0.15 14.04
C VAL A 51 -7.85 1.05 14.97
N GLU A 52 -8.46 2.12 14.47
CA GLU A 52 -8.81 3.27 15.29
C GLU A 52 -10.29 3.20 15.66
N LYS A 53 -10.59 3.42 16.95
CA LYS A 53 -11.94 3.38 17.49
C LYS A 53 -12.59 4.74 17.24
N ILE A 54 -13.62 4.77 16.40
CA ILE A 54 -14.37 5.99 16.04
C ILE A 54 -15.20 6.48 17.25
N ASP A 55 -15.94 5.58 17.91
CA ASP A 55 -16.61 5.83 19.20
C ASP A 55 -17.05 4.51 19.92
N GLU A 56 -17.84 4.61 20.99
CA GLU A 56 -18.34 3.45 21.76
C GLU A 56 -19.45 2.62 21.06
N SER A 57 -20.00 3.11 19.96
CA SER A 57 -21.14 2.54 19.24
C SER A 57 -20.80 1.94 17.87
N GLN A 58 -19.65 2.30 17.30
CA GLN A 58 -19.20 1.85 16.00
C GLN A 58 -17.83 1.18 16.10
N ASP A 59 -17.84 -0.11 15.75
CA ASP A 59 -16.69 -0.99 15.79
C ASP A 59 -15.80 -0.77 14.56
N TRP A 60 -14.90 0.22 14.64
CA TRP A 60 -13.61 0.29 13.94
C TRP A 60 -13.63 0.61 12.42
N VAL A 61 -12.61 1.35 11.93
CA VAL A 61 -12.19 1.21 10.52
C VAL A 61 -11.20 0.04 10.45
N TYR A 62 -11.58 -1.07 9.81
CA TYR A 62 -10.72 -2.25 9.70
C TYR A 62 -10.00 -2.33 8.36
N ILE A 63 -8.72 -2.00 8.34
CA ILE A 63 -7.89 -2.07 7.14
C ILE A 63 -7.10 -3.39 7.16
N LYS A 64 -7.40 -4.31 6.24
CA LYS A 64 -6.77 -5.64 6.22
C LYS A 64 -5.53 -5.66 5.35
N GLU A 65 -4.39 -5.77 6.03
CA GLU A 65 -3.12 -6.38 5.59
C GLU A 65 -2.65 -6.20 4.16
N GLN A 66 -1.56 -5.45 4.08
CA GLN A 66 -0.60 -5.44 3.00
C GLN A 66 0.28 -6.70 3.11
N GLU A 67 0.21 -7.64 2.16
CA GLU A 67 1.38 -8.50 1.90
C GLU A 67 2.43 -7.59 1.24
N VAL A 68 3.29 -6.97 2.06
CA VAL A 68 4.46 -6.25 1.55
C VAL A 68 5.40 -7.29 0.96
N VAL A 69 5.23 -7.57 -0.33
CA VAL A 69 6.32 -8.16 -1.10
C VAL A 69 7.37 -7.06 -1.17
N THR A 70 8.50 -7.28 -0.51
CA THR A 70 9.70 -6.44 -0.64
C THR A 70 9.91 -6.14 -2.12
N LYS A 71 9.94 -4.84 -2.44
CA LYS A 71 10.23 -4.23 -3.74
C LYS A 71 10.89 -5.25 -4.67
N ASN A 72 10.15 -5.79 -5.64
CA ASN A 72 10.83 -6.44 -6.76
C ASN A 72 11.68 -5.36 -7.42
N ASP A 73 12.86 -5.75 -7.87
CA ASP A 73 13.84 -4.90 -8.56
C ASP A 73 13.26 -4.42 -9.92
N LEU A 74 12.20 -3.61 -9.89
CA LEU A 74 11.95 -2.67 -10.97
C LEU A 74 13.26 -1.88 -11.07
N GLU A 75 13.93 -1.98 -12.22
CA GLU A 75 15.01 -1.09 -12.61
C GLU A 75 14.42 0.31 -12.81
N LEU A 76 13.96 0.91 -11.71
CA LEU A 76 13.49 2.27 -11.68
C LEU A 76 14.67 3.14 -12.06
N ASN A 77 14.36 4.20 -12.81
CA ASN A 77 15.29 5.26 -13.03
C ASN A 77 15.95 5.65 -11.68
N PRO A 78 17.30 5.76 -11.59
CA PRO A 78 18.01 6.08 -10.36
C PRO A 78 17.46 7.29 -9.59
N VAL A 79 16.81 8.24 -10.27
CA VAL A 79 16.17 9.39 -9.65
C VAL A 79 14.94 8.99 -8.83
N LEU A 80 14.11 8.07 -9.31
CA LEU A 80 12.93 7.59 -8.59
C LEU A 80 13.28 6.67 -7.40
N ASN A 81 14.46 6.06 -7.41
CA ASN A 81 14.94 5.26 -6.28
C ASN A 81 15.19 6.09 -5.00
N GLN A 82 15.20 7.41 -5.09
CA GLN A 82 15.35 8.33 -3.96
C GLN A 82 14.02 8.65 -3.25
N MET A 83 12.89 8.33 -3.89
CA MET A 83 11.56 8.62 -3.36
C MET A 83 11.14 7.63 -2.27
N ASN A 84 10.43 8.13 -1.27
CA ASN A 84 9.91 7.34 -0.16
C ASN A 84 8.50 6.85 -0.45
N TYR A 85 8.33 5.54 -0.67
CA TYR A 85 7.01 4.92 -0.88
C TYR A 85 5.99 5.22 0.24
N TYR A 86 6.46 5.44 1.47
CA TYR A 86 5.57 5.74 2.59
C TYR A 86 5.09 7.20 2.59
N ASP A 87 5.83 8.12 1.95
CA ASP A 87 5.36 9.49 1.74
C ASP A 87 4.25 9.52 0.66
N PHE A 88 3.21 10.32 0.90
CA PHE A 88 2.03 10.35 0.03
C PHE A 88 2.32 10.97 -1.34
N LEU A 89 3.10 12.05 -1.40
CA LEU A 89 3.37 12.77 -2.65
C LEU A 89 4.33 11.97 -3.52
N ASP A 90 5.37 11.40 -2.90
CA ASP A 90 6.31 10.48 -3.58
C ASP A 90 5.58 9.25 -4.11
N TRP A 91 4.65 8.68 -3.34
CA TRP A 91 3.83 7.55 -3.78
C TRP A 91 2.94 7.85 -4.98
N LEU A 92 2.38 9.06 -5.09
CA LEU A 92 1.64 9.47 -6.28
C LEU A 92 2.53 9.49 -7.52
N THR A 93 3.81 9.87 -7.38
CA THR A 93 4.79 9.91 -8.48
C THR A 93 5.34 8.55 -8.90
N LEU A 94 5.57 7.65 -7.95
CA LEU A 94 6.14 6.33 -8.24
C LEU A 94 5.27 5.55 -9.23
N PRO A 95 5.83 4.77 -10.17
CA PRO A 95 5.01 3.87 -10.99
C PRO A 95 4.40 2.75 -10.14
N PHE A 96 3.44 2.01 -10.71
CA PHE A 96 2.99 0.77 -10.09
C PHE A 96 4.13 -0.24 -9.99
N ASP A 97 4.13 -1.05 -8.94
CA ASP A 97 4.98 -2.25 -8.88
C ASP A 97 4.43 -3.27 -9.90
N ASP A 98 5.29 -3.88 -10.72
CA ASP A 98 4.89 -4.94 -11.65
C ASP A 98 4.37 -6.19 -10.92
N THR A 99 4.57 -6.26 -9.61
CA THR A 99 4.04 -7.28 -8.72
C THR A 99 2.68 -6.85 -8.18
N PRO A 100 1.59 -7.59 -8.47
CA PRO A 100 0.28 -7.29 -7.90
C PRO A 100 0.37 -7.30 -6.36
N LYS A 101 0.18 -6.13 -5.75
CA LYS A 101 0.05 -6.04 -4.30
C LYS A 101 -1.34 -6.54 -3.94
N LYS A 102 -1.39 -7.54 -3.06
CA LYS A 102 -2.63 -8.01 -2.45
C LYS A 102 -3.02 -7.07 -1.32
N GLU A 103 -3.32 -5.81 -1.64
CA GLU A 103 -3.87 -4.85 -0.68
C GLU A 103 -5.40 -4.96 -0.70
N LYS A 104 -5.99 -5.33 0.45
CA LYS A 104 -7.45 -5.33 0.61
C LYS A 104 -7.86 -4.31 1.64
N LEU A 105 -8.29 -3.14 1.18
CA LEU A 105 -8.91 -2.15 2.04
C LEU A 105 -10.38 -2.51 2.30
N ILE A 106 -10.79 -2.43 3.56
CA ILE A 106 -12.20 -2.54 3.97
C ILE A 106 -12.48 -1.35 4.90
N VAL A 107 -13.63 -0.72 4.76
CA VAL A 107 -14.13 0.28 5.71
C VAL A 107 -15.31 -0.34 6.44
N ASN A 108 -15.21 -0.54 7.74
CA ASN A 108 -16.21 -1.26 8.53
C ASN A 108 -17.24 -0.30 9.15
N ILE A 109 -17.86 0.52 8.31
CA ILE A 109 -19.00 1.38 8.67
C ILE A 109 -20.25 0.80 8.03
N ASN A 110 -21.31 0.63 8.81
CA ASN A 110 -22.59 0.08 8.34
C ASN A 110 -23.41 1.15 7.59
N ALA A 111 -22.97 1.45 6.37
CA ALA A 111 -23.64 2.37 5.45
C ALA A 111 -23.66 1.80 4.02
N GLU A 112 -24.67 2.17 3.23
CA GLU A 112 -24.82 1.70 1.85
C GLU A 112 -23.64 2.16 0.98
N SER A 113 -23.26 3.44 1.08
CA SER A 113 -22.13 4.02 0.33
C SER A 113 -20.81 3.29 0.64
N VAL A 114 -20.58 2.96 1.90
CA VAL A 114 -19.38 2.23 2.34
C VAL A 114 -19.38 0.79 1.83
N SER A 115 -20.54 0.14 1.81
CA SER A 115 -20.70 -1.20 1.27
C SER A 115 -20.37 -1.25 -0.22
N ALA A 116 -20.84 -0.26 -1.00
CA ALA A 116 -20.53 -0.13 -2.42
C ALA A 116 -19.03 0.07 -2.67
N ILE A 117 -18.37 0.94 -1.89
CA ILE A 117 -16.91 1.17 -1.98
C ILE A 117 -16.13 -0.13 -1.67
N ASN A 118 -16.54 -0.88 -0.64
CA ASN A 118 -15.91 -2.15 -0.30
C ASN A 118 -16.09 -3.21 -1.40
N GLU A 119 -17.22 -3.23 -2.11
CA GLU A 119 -17.44 -4.11 -3.26
C GLU A 119 -16.48 -3.76 -4.41
N ASP A 120 -16.27 -2.47 -4.69
CA ASP A 120 -15.32 -2.00 -5.71
C ASP A 120 -13.88 -2.39 -5.35
N PHE A 121 -13.48 -2.20 -4.08
CA PHE A 121 -12.15 -2.60 -3.60
C PHE A 121 -11.96 -4.12 -3.68
N GLU A 122 -12.98 -4.90 -3.34
CA GLU A 122 -12.95 -6.36 -3.42
C GLU A 122 -12.86 -6.86 -4.87
N ALA A 123 -13.55 -6.20 -5.80
CA ALA A 123 -13.48 -6.54 -7.23
C ALA A 123 -12.06 -6.33 -7.77
N GLY A 124 -11.42 -5.20 -7.42
CA GLY A 124 -10.04 -4.92 -7.77
C GLY A 124 -9.04 -5.94 -7.20
N TYR A 125 -9.33 -6.47 -6.01
CA TYR A 125 -8.50 -7.48 -5.35
C TYR A 125 -8.66 -8.89 -5.94
N LYS A 126 -9.89 -9.35 -6.22
CA LYS A 126 -10.18 -10.74 -6.61
C LYS A 126 -9.79 -11.08 -8.05
N ASP A 127 -9.84 -10.12 -8.95
CA ASP A 127 -9.60 -10.35 -10.39
C ASP A 127 -8.60 -9.32 -10.97
N PRO A 128 -7.30 -9.41 -10.62
CA PRO A 128 -6.29 -8.42 -11.01
C PRO A 128 -5.93 -8.44 -12.50
N VAL A 129 -6.74 -9.08 -13.36
CA VAL A 129 -6.37 -9.45 -14.74
C VAL A 129 -6.03 -8.26 -15.63
N ASN A 130 -6.41 -7.03 -15.25
CA ASN A 130 -6.03 -5.84 -16.00
C ASN A 130 -5.66 -4.60 -15.16
N PHE A 131 -5.76 -4.62 -13.83
CA PHE A 131 -5.56 -3.42 -13.00
C PHE A 131 -4.79 -3.71 -11.70
N ILE A 132 -3.89 -2.81 -11.33
CA ILE A 132 -3.26 -2.76 -9.99
C ILE A 132 -3.99 -1.70 -9.18
N TYR A 133 -4.26 -1.99 -7.90
CA TYR A 133 -4.83 -1.06 -6.94
C TYR A 133 -3.83 -0.87 -5.79
N GLU A 134 -3.53 0.38 -5.46
CA GLU A 134 -2.75 0.75 -4.29
C GLU A 134 -3.53 1.80 -3.50
N PHE A 135 -3.51 1.68 -2.17
CA PHE A 135 -4.27 2.57 -1.31
C PHE A 135 -3.37 3.33 -0.34
N LYS A 136 -3.67 4.62 -0.14
CA LYS A 136 -3.25 5.38 1.04
C LYS A 136 -4.47 6.01 1.68
N TRP A 137 -4.45 6.13 3.00
CA TRP A 137 -5.56 6.71 3.74
C TRP A 137 -5.08 7.60 4.87
N PHE A 138 -5.95 8.52 5.27
CA PHE A 138 -5.77 9.47 6.34
C PHE A 138 -7.05 9.51 7.16
N ILE A 139 -6.91 9.47 8.48
CA ILE A 139 -8.06 9.43 9.39
C ILE A 139 -7.88 10.52 10.45
N ASN A 140 -8.99 11.16 10.81
CA ASN A 140 -9.11 12.00 11.98
C ASN A 140 -10.43 11.66 12.71
N ASP A 141 -10.77 12.42 13.75
CA ASP A 141 -11.96 12.16 14.56
C ASP A 141 -13.29 12.25 13.80
N ALA A 142 -13.32 12.91 12.63
CA ALA A 142 -14.55 13.19 11.89
C ALA A 142 -14.72 12.33 10.62
N MET A 143 -13.62 12.06 9.91
CA MET A 143 -13.67 11.45 8.58
C MET A 143 -12.45 10.58 8.29
N ILE A 144 -12.63 9.65 7.35
CA ILE A 144 -11.53 8.97 6.67
C ILE A 144 -11.45 9.46 5.21
N THR A 145 -10.25 9.83 4.78
CA THR A 145 -9.92 10.05 3.37
C THR A 145 -9.15 8.85 2.86
N ILE A 146 -9.65 8.22 1.79
CA ILE A 146 -9.01 7.09 1.10
C ILE A 146 -8.65 7.55 -0.30
N VAL A 147 -7.38 7.42 -0.66
CA VAL A 147 -6.90 7.62 -2.02
C VAL A 147 -6.62 6.26 -2.63
N ASN A 148 -7.34 5.96 -3.70
CA ASN A 148 -7.12 4.78 -4.51
C ASN A 148 -6.36 5.20 -5.77
N LYS A 149 -5.16 4.65 -5.93
CA LYS A 149 -4.37 4.78 -7.15
C LYS A 149 -4.47 3.46 -7.89
N TYR A 150 -5.03 3.48 -9.10
CA TYR A 150 -5.18 2.28 -9.90
C TYR A 150 -4.85 2.51 -11.37
N GLY A 151 -4.44 1.46 -12.07
CA GLY A 151 -4.02 1.60 -13.47
C GLY A 151 -3.84 0.25 -14.15
N SER A 152 -3.81 0.27 -15.48
CA SER A 152 -3.87 -0.96 -16.26
C SER A 152 -2.51 -1.63 -16.44
N LEU A 153 -2.48 -2.97 -16.35
CA LEU A 153 -1.34 -3.82 -16.70
C LEU A 153 -1.17 -4.02 -18.22
N ALA A 154 -2.09 -3.50 -19.05
CA ALA A 154 -2.05 -3.71 -20.50
C ALA A 154 -0.81 -3.04 -21.12
N PRO A 155 -0.02 -3.75 -21.95
CA PRO A 155 1.15 -3.18 -22.60
C PRO A 155 0.73 -1.98 -23.46
N HIS A 156 1.42 -0.85 -23.25
CA HIS A 156 1.26 0.43 -23.98
C HIS A 156 0.11 1.37 -23.55
N MET A 157 -0.59 1.13 -22.45
CA MET A 157 -1.51 2.13 -21.86
C MET A 157 -1.40 2.20 -20.33
N LEU A 158 -0.72 3.24 -19.83
CA LEU A 158 -0.60 3.56 -18.41
C LEU A 158 -1.25 4.91 -18.06
N PRO A 159 -2.57 5.12 -18.24
CA PRO A 159 -3.20 6.11 -17.38
C PRO A 159 -3.23 5.55 -15.96
N ILE A 160 -2.41 6.14 -15.10
CA ILE A 160 -2.61 6.07 -13.65
C ILE A 160 -3.88 6.89 -13.38
N PHE A 161 -4.87 6.24 -12.79
CA PHE A 161 -6.09 6.84 -12.32
C PHE A 161 -6.01 7.05 -10.81
N LEU A 162 -6.65 8.12 -10.36
CA LEU A 162 -6.72 8.47 -8.95
C LEU A 162 -8.18 8.66 -8.58
N GLU A 163 -8.61 8.03 -7.50
CA GLU A 163 -9.89 8.29 -6.85
C GLU A 163 -9.64 8.68 -5.40
N ALA A 164 -10.49 9.55 -4.87
CA ALA A 164 -10.45 9.97 -3.48
C ALA A 164 -11.85 9.94 -2.90
N TYR A 165 -11.99 9.22 -1.78
CA TYR A 165 -13.22 9.05 -1.04
C TYR A 165 -13.08 9.72 0.32
N HIS A 166 -14.02 10.60 0.66
CA HIS A 166 -14.09 11.24 1.97
C HIS A 166 -15.34 10.74 2.68
N ILE A 167 -15.18 9.92 3.71
CA ILE A 167 -16.30 9.24 4.36
C ILE A 167 -16.43 9.84 5.76
N ASP A 168 -17.60 10.40 6.06
CA ASP A 168 -17.94 10.85 7.41
C ASP A 168 -18.01 9.62 8.33
N LEU A 169 -17.22 9.60 9.40
CA LEU A 169 -17.07 8.40 10.22
C LEU A 169 -18.34 8.06 10.99
N LYS A 170 -19.17 9.05 11.32
CA LYS A 170 -20.38 8.87 12.12
C LYS A 170 -21.54 8.30 11.30
N SER A 171 -21.77 8.84 10.11
CA SER A 171 -22.87 8.49 9.23
C SER A 171 -22.51 7.43 8.19
N GLY A 172 -21.22 7.34 7.81
CA GLY A 172 -20.76 6.54 6.68
C GLY A 172 -21.11 7.14 5.32
N GLU A 173 -21.62 8.38 5.28
CA GLU A 173 -21.94 9.06 4.03
C GLU A 173 -20.68 9.53 3.32
N LEU A 174 -20.70 9.46 1.99
CA LEU A 174 -19.64 9.97 1.14
C LEU A 174 -19.81 11.48 0.96
N MET A 175 -18.78 12.25 1.28
CA MET A 175 -18.74 13.70 1.07
C MET A 175 -18.20 14.03 -0.32
N SER A 176 -18.92 14.89 -1.04
CA SER A 176 -18.36 15.54 -2.23
C SER A 176 -17.28 16.56 -1.85
N ASN A 177 -16.52 17.05 -2.82
CA ASN A 177 -15.56 18.13 -2.55
C ASN A 177 -16.25 19.38 -1.99
N ASP A 178 -17.44 19.74 -2.49
CA ASP A 178 -18.17 20.92 -1.99
C ASP A 178 -18.70 20.73 -0.55
N ASP A 179 -19.13 19.50 -0.19
CA ASP A 179 -19.48 19.16 1.19
C ASP A 179 -18.25 19.29 2.09
N LEU A 180 -17.10 18.76 1.62
CA LEU A 180 -15.84 18.84 2.33
C LEU A 180 -15.39 20.28 2.55
N LEU A 181 -15.42 21.14 1.52
CA LEU A 181 -15.09 22.56 1.65
C LEU A 181 -15.97 23.26 2.68
N SER A 182 -17.26 22.91 2.72
CA SER A 182 -18.22 23.49 3.67
C SER A 182 -17.86 23.17 5.12
N VAL A 183 -17.33 21.97 5.41
CA VAL A 183 -16.82 21.59 6.74
C VAL A 183 -15.69 22.51 7.20
N TYR A 184 -14.84 22.95 6.27
CA TYR A 184 -13.72 23.86 6.53
C TYR A 184 -14.08 25.34 6.39
N GLY A 185 -15.35 25.67 6.15
CA GLY A 185 -15.80 27.05 5.95
C GLY A 185 -15.23 27.70 4.68
N LEU A 186 -14.89 26.89 3.68
CA LEU A 186 -14.31 27.33 2.40
C LEU A 186 -15.35 27.26 1.29
N THR A 187 -15.18 28.11 0.28
CA THR A 187 -15.87 28.02 -0.99
C THR A 187 -14.91 27.63 -2.11
N SER A 188 -15.45 27.19 -3.24
CA SER A 188 -14.65 26.95 -4.46
C SER A 188 -13.86 28.17 -4.92
N SER A 189 -14.37 29.38 -4.65
CA SER A 189 -13.67 30.64 -4.98
C SER A 189 -12.47 30.88 -4.05
N ASP A 190 -12.61 30.57 -2.76
CA ASP A 190 -11.51 30.67 -1.79
C ASP A 190 -10.37 29.73 -2.19
N VAL A 191 -10.71 28.47 -2.50
CA VAL A 191 -9.73 27.48 -2.98
C VAL A 191 -9.03 27.97 -4.24
N GLN A 192 -9.77 28.47 -5.23
CA GLN A 192 -9.17 28.94 -6.47
C GLN A 192 -8.22 30.13 -6.24
N ASN A 193 -8.53 31.03 -5.31
CA ASN A 193 -7.67 32.15 -4.94
C ASN A 193 -6.37 31.66 -4.28
N ILE A 194 -6.46 30.76 -3.29
CA ILE A 194 -5.30 30.19 -2.60
C ILE A 194 -4.38 29.47 -3.61
N VAL A 195 -4.95 28.66 -4.51
CA VAL A 195 -4.17 27.96 -5.54
C VAL A 195 -3.49 28.96 -6.49
N ASN A 196 -4.16 30.02 -6.92
CA ASN A 196 -3.58 31.04 -7.78
C ASN A 196 -2.42 31.80 -7.10
N GLU A 197 -2.58 32.14 -5.83
CA GLU A 197 -1.54 32.79 -5.01
C GLU A 197 -0.32 31.88 -4.90
N TYR A 198 -0.52 30.62 -4.49
CA TYR A 198 0.54 29.63 -4.40
C TYR A 198 1.31 29.47 -5.71
N ILE A 199 0.63 29.38 -6.86
CA ILE A 199 1.28 29.24 -8.17
C ILE A 199 2.07 30.48 -8.55
N SER A 200 1.58 31.67 -8.19
CA SER A 200 2.27 32.93 -8.50
C SER A 200 3.59 33.09 -7.73
N GLU A 201 3.68 32.50 -6.55
CA GLU A 201 4.86 32.55 -5.67
C GLU A 201 5.80 31.37 -5.87
N THR A 202 5.27 30.22 -6.31
CA THR A 202 6.03 28.98 -6.44
C THR A 202 7.00 29.05 -7.60
N LYS A 203 8.28 28.80 -7.30
CA LYS A 203 9.30 28.53 -8.31
C LYS A 203 9.41 27.01 -8.49
N LEU A 204 9.22 26.56 -9.72
CA LEU A 204 9.46 25.17 -10.09
C LEU A 204 10.97 24.87 -10.06
N PRO A 205 11.36 23.62 -9.80
CA PRO A 205 12.76 23.26 -9.56
C PRO A 205 13.67 23.45 -10.77
N ASP A 206 13.12 23.47 -11.99
CA ASP A 206 13.87 23.69 -13.23
C ASP A 206 13.06 24.51 -14.26
N ASP A 207 13.75 25.24 -15.14
CA ASP A 207 13.13 26.16 -16.12
C ASP A 207 12.24 25.43 -17.16
N ASP A 208 12.44 24.12 -17.32
CA ASP A 208 11.67 23.26 -18.23
C ASP A 208 10.48 22.59 -17.53
N SER A 209 10.34 22.74 -16.21
CA SER A 209 9.19 22.25 -15.46
C SER A 209 7.95 23.08 -15.75
N PHE A 210 6.80 22.43 -15.80
CA PHE A 210 5.52 23.12 -15.95
C PHE A 210 4.42 22.42 -15.17
N ILE A 211 3.48 23.21 -14.65
CA ILE A 211 2.31 22.68 -13.96
C ILE A 211 1.43 21.90 -14.94
N VAL A 212 0.92 20.74 -14.52
CA VAL A 212 0.00 19.93 -15.32
C VAL A 212 -1.32 20.69 -15.47
N LYS A 213 -1.67 21.02 -16.71
CA LYS A 213 -2.90 21.74 -17.06
C LYS A 213 -3.98 20.85 -17.67
N GLN A 214 -3.68 19.59 -17.97
CA GLN A 214 -4.61 18.69 -18.66
C GLN A 214 -5.25 17.68 -17.72
N GLN A 215 -6.54 17.44 -17.97
CA GLN A 215 -7.30 16.30 -17.51
C GLN A 215 -6.72 15.03 -18.15
N LEU A 216 -5.84 14.33 -17.45
CA LEU A 216 -5.41 13.00 -17.87
C LEU A 216 -6.41 11.97 -17.32
N LEU A 217 -7.51 11.78 -18.07
CA LEU A 217 -8.45 10.65 -17.99
C LEU A 217 -9.28 10.54 -16.68
N LEU A 218 -10.09 9.48 -16.57
CA LEU A 218 -11.15 9.24 -15.57
C LEU A 218 -10.66 9.42 -14.11
N GLY A 219 -11.54 9.92 -13.22
CA GLY A 219 -11.25 10.10 -11.79
C GLY A 219 -10.92 11.54 -11.36
N LYS A 220 -10.07 11.68 -10.34
CA LYS A 220 -9.67 12.94 -9.70
C LYS A 220 -8.54 13.66 -10.46
N GLU A 221 -8.63 14.98 -10.46
CA GLU A 221 -7.78 15.93 -11.19
C GLU A 221 -6.77 16.58 -10.24
N TYR A 222 -5.50 16.68 -10.68
CA TYR A 222 -4.42 17.37 -9.97
C TYR A 222 -3.95 18.62 -10.73
N THR A 223 -4.92 19.40 -11.22
CA THR A 223 -4.68 20.62 -12.02
C THR A 223 -4.82 21.88 -11.18
N THR A 224 -4.45 23.03 -11.73
CA THR A 224 -4.54 24.34 -11.03
C THR A 224 -5.94 24.92 -10.94
N LYS A 225 -6.91 24.35 -11.67
CA LYS A 225 -8.27 24.84 -11.69
C LYS A 225 -9.13 23.96 -10.79
N TYR A 226 -9.77 24.56 -9.80
CA TYR A 226 -10.67 23.83 -8.92
C TYR A 226 -11.87 23.27 -9.70
N SER A 227 -12.23 22.03 -9.36
CA SER A 227 -13.47 21.37 -9.76
C SER A 227 -13.88 20.34 -8.68
N ASN A 228 -15.08 19.77 -8.76
CA ASN A 228 -15.45 18.65 -7.87
C ASN A 228 -14.67 17.36 -8.16
N LYS A 229 -13.86 17.36 -9.21
CA LYS A 229 -12.89 16.30 -9.47
C LYS A 229 -11.53 16.62 -8.88
N SER A 230 -11.25 17.82 -8.37
CA SER A 230 -9.95 18.13 -7.76
C SER A 230 -9.59 17.12 -6.67
N LEU A 231 -8.32 16.70 -6.64
CA LEU A 231 -7.80 15.84 -5.59
C LEU A 231 -7.60 16.67 -4.32
N LEU A 232 -8.47 16.45 -3.35
CA LEU A 232 -8.38 17.00 -2.00
C LEU A 232 -7.98 15.89 -1.03
N ILE A 233 -7.23 16.25 0.01
CA ILE A 233 -6.81 15.32 1.07
C ILE A 233 -7.02 15.98 2.42
N VAL A 234 -7.57 15.25 3.38
CA VAL A 234 -7.60 15.65 4.79
C VAL A 234 -6.53 14.89 5.53
N ASP A 235 -5.58 15.61 6.13
CA ASP A 235 -4.48 15.05 6.91
C ASP A 235 -4.32 15.88 8.19
N ASN A 236 -4.47 15.24 9.36
CA ASN A 236 -4.37 15.88 10.67
C ASN A 236 -5.25 17.14 10.84
N ASN A 237 -6.49 17.09 10.37
CA ASN A 237 -7.47 18.20 10.37
C ASN A 237 -7.16 19.39 9.45
N ASP A 238 -6.15 19.27 8.61
CA ASP A 238 -5.89 20.25 7.56
C ASP A 238 -6.42 19.70 6.23
N LEU A 239 -7.03 20.58 5.45
CA LEU A 239 -7.44 20.30 4.09
C LEU A 239 -6.36 20.75 3.12
N TYR A 240 -5.96 19.84 2.23
CA TYR A 240 -4.95 20.08 1.22
C TYR A 240 -5.52 19.93 -0.19
N TYR A 241 -5.13 20.83 -1.08
CA TYR A 241 -5.32 20.72 -2.52
C TYR A 241 -4.06 20.16 -3.17
N ILE A 242 -4.20 19.12 -4.00
CA ILE A 242 -3.05 18.48 -4.65
C ILE A 242 -2.91 18.97 -6.10
N ILE A 243 -1.72 19.42 -6.47
CA ILE A 243 -1.34 19.73 -7.86
C ILE A 243 -0.18 18.84 -8.31
N GLY A 244 -0.13 18.57 -9.62
CA GLY A 244 1.00 17.92 -10.26
C GLY A 244 1.78 18.87 -11.17
N TYR A 245 3.09 18.68 -11.29
CA TYR A 245 3.93 19.36 -12.26
C TYR A 245 4.90 18.38 -12.93
N TYR A 246 5.20 18.60 -14.20
CA TYR A 246 6.22 17.84 -14.91
C TYR A 246 7.61 18.31 -14.45
N SER A 247 8.48 17.38 -14.05
CA SER A 247 9.86 17.70 -13.67
C SER A 247 10.87 17.02 -14.57
N LYS A 248 11.71 17.83 -15.23
CA LYS A 248 12.84 17.32 -16.01
C LYS A 248 13.90 16.72 -15.09
N ALA A 249 14.14 17.33 -13.92
CA ALA A 249 15.00 16.74 -12.89
C ALA A 249 14.54 15.32 -12.51
N MET A 250 13.23 15.08 -12.46
CA MET A 250 12.64 13.75 -12.25
C MET A 250 12.48 12.92 -13.52
N SER A 251 13.35 13.11 -14.52
CA SER A 251 13.34 12.38 -15.80
C SER A 251 12.00 12.45 -16.55
N GLY A 252 11.27 13.56 -16.37
CA GLY A 252 9.99 13.78 -17.01
C GLY A 252 8.80 13.12 -16.34
N ASN A 253 8.90 12.77 -15.06
CA ASN A 253 7.76 12.29 -14.29
C ASN A 253 6.93 13.45 -13.73
N ILE A 254 5.67 13.17 -13.41
CA ILE A 254 4.80 14.09 -12.70
C ILE A 254 5.13 14.01 -11.21
N VAL A 255 5.45 15.16 -10.63
CA VAL A 255 5.71 15.34 -9.19
C VAL A 255 4.55 16.09 -8.57
N PHE A 256 4.18 15.74 -7.35
CA PHE A 256 3.02 16.30 -6.66
C PHE A 256 3.43 17.27 -5.56
N GLN A 257 2.58 18.28 -5.34
CA GLN A 257 2.68 19.22 -4.23
C GLN A 257 1.33 19.33 -3.53
N LYS A 258 1.36 19.57 -2.22
CA LYS A 258 0.17 19.86 -1.42
C LYS A 258 0.12 21.35 -1.06
N ILE A 259 -1.05 21.95 -1.26
CA ILE A 259 -1.35 23.35 -0.92
C ILE A 259 -2.33 23.31 0.24
N LYS A 260 -1.94 23.84 1.41
CA LYS A 260 -2.81 23.92 2.59
C LYS A 260 -3.91 24.97 2.35
N LEU A 261 -5.16 24.64 2.67
CA LEU A 261 -6.33 25.48 2.38
C LEU A 261 -6.93 26.20 3.60
N ASN A 262 -6.64 25.75 4.82
CA ASN A 262 -7.17 26.31 6.07
C ASN A 262 -6.09 26.45 7.15
#